data_AF-A0AA38P2U1-F1
#
_entry.id   AF-A0AA38P2U1-F1
#
_cell.length_a   1.000
_cell.length_b   1.000
_cell.length_c   1.000
_cell.angle_alpha   90.00
_cell.angle_beta   90.00
_cell.angle_gamma   90.00
#
_symmetry.space_group_name_H-M   'P 1'
#
loop_
_entity.id
_entity.type
_entity.pdbx_description
1 polymer ?
#
loop_
_entity_poly.entity_id
_entity_poly.type
_entity_poly.pdbx_seq_one_letter_code
_entity_poly.pdbx_strand_id
1 'polypeptide(L)'
;MSLIIIVIRQAGSLFNSVDEQLDCLKSKDMDIAQAAVLVNHNKMHEAAELHLAQGRILEAIYVFLEDIGINHQKSSQRATECIIGGLWQKLNFAVSSVHLAGDLEFSKLLELAEKVDKSLLELNLHDELVMFQSIINKDQAALKKLGKQFLLAENIPAALLCLDHYYTPALPFSNLTVYEMADELSLFLDYSQLLISIIGGGYNITDQISLCKLFGLKKLSDSHVVLAAGSYLHQRYSKAISGQNLQMYMTDFMYHFQSHISRRLQEQIEKQNDICKQCSTFTPCLTFAVFQHCHRQSSCHAAHISNTSFTALYYNTRVRIHLQQILIVHCLYKTYSFPKPFKHLKSQERSVFLIHFIESI
;
A
#
# COMPACT_ATOMS: atom_id res chain seq x y z
N MET A 1 2.53 -29.19 20.97
CA MET A 1 1.98 -28.61 22.22
C MET A 1 1.58 -29.66 23.26
N SER A 2 0.89 -30.74 22.89
CA SER A 2 0.29 -31.69 23.85
C SER A 2 1.27 -32.37 24.83
N LEU A 3 2.48 -32.73 24.40
CA LEU A 3 3.48 -33.37 25.28
C LEU A 3 4.09 -32.39 26.30
N ILE A 4 4.34 -31.14 25.89
CA ILE A 4 4.86 -30.07 26.76
C ILE A 4 3.81 -29.70 27.81
N ILE A 5 2.54 -29.64 27.43
CA ILE A 5 1.42 -29.34 28.35
C ILE A 5 1.30 -30.43 29.43
N ILE A 6 1.44 -31.70 29.08
CA ILE A 6 1.36 -32.82 30.05
C ILE A 6 2.52 -32.76 31.05
N VAL A 7 3.75 -32.53 30.57
CA VAL A 7 4.94 -32.43 31.42
C VAL A 7 4.86 -31.22 32.36
N ILE A 8 4.38 -30.07 31.86
CA ILE A 8 4.19 -28.86 32.66
C ILE A 8 3.11 -29.06 33.73
N ARG A 9 2.04 -29.80 33.40
CA ARG A 9 0.95 -30.09 34.34
C ARG A 9 1.40 -31.01 35.48
N GLN A 10 2.31 -31.96 35.21
CA GLN A 10 2.96 -32.76 36.25
C GLN A 10 3.99 -31.96 37.05
N ALA A 11 4.76 -31.08 36.40
CA ALA A 11 5.71 -30.21 37.10
C ALA A 11 5.03 -29.14 37.96
N GLY A 12 3.79 -28.76 37.65
CA GLY A 12 2.99 -27.80 38.42
C GLY A 12 2.73 -28.23 39.87
N SER A 13 2.76 -29.54 40.18
CA SER A 13 2.61 -30.02 41.57
C SER A 13 3.85 -29.78 42.44
N LEU A 14 4.96 -29.29 41.88
CA LEU A 14 6.19 -29.00 42.60
C LEU A 14 6.24 -27.58 43.16
N PHE A 15 5.28 -26.72 42.81
CA PHE A 15 5.25 -25.31 43.19
C PHE A 15 4.00 -25.00 44.03
N ASN A 16 4.12 -24.05 44.95
CA ASN A 16 3.01 -23.68 45.85
C ASN A 16 2.09 -22.63 45.22
N SER A 17 2.55 -21.95 44.16
CA SER A 17 1.75 -20.99 43.39
C SER A 17 2.16 -20.95 41.91
N VAL A 18 1.26 -20.42 41.08
CA VAL A 18 1.52 -20.18 39.64
C VAL A 18 2.64 -19.16 39.46
N ASP A 19 2.70 -18.14 40.33
CA ASP A 19 3.74 -17.12 40.26
C ASP A 19 5.13 -17.68 40.60
N GLU A 20 5.22 -18.57 41.59
CA GLU A 20 6.46 -19.27 41.94
C GLU A 20 6.94 -20.17 40.78
N GLN A 21 6.01 -20.82 40.08
CA GLN A 21 6.31 -21.60 38.88
C GLN A 21 6.82 -20.70 37.73
N LEU A 22 6.20 -19.54 37.50
CA LEU A 22 6.61 -18.60 36.46
C LEU A 22 7.97 -17.98 36.75
N ASP A 23 8.24 -17.58 38.00
CA ASP A 23 9.53 -17.03 38.42
C ASP A 23 10.66 -18.06 38.26
N CYS A 24 10.40 -19.32 38.60
CA CYS A 24 11.36 -20.41 38.38
C CYS A 24 11.67 -20.59 36.89
N LEU A 25 10.66 -20.59 36.02
CA LEU A 25 10.85 -20.75 34.58
C LEU A 25 11.50 -19.52 33.93
N LYS A 26 11.24 -18.32 34.45
CA LYS A 26 11.89 -17.07 34.04
C LYS A 26 13.37 -17.09 34.39
N SER A 27 13.74 -17.59 35.56
CA SER A 27 15.15 -17.74 35.96
C SER A 27 15.96 -18.71 35.08
N LYS A 28 15.28 -19.54 34.29
CA LYS A 28 15.87 -20.56 33.41
C LYS A 28 15.70 -20.27 31.91
N ASP A 29 15.23 -19.07 31.56
CA ASP A 29 14.94 -18.66 30.17
C ASP A 29 14.01 -19.63 29.41
N MET A 30 13.07 -20.26 30.12
CA MET A 30 12.15 -21.26 29.55
C MET A 30 10.83 -20.62 29.07
N ASP A 31 10.91 -19.67 28.13
CA ASP A 31 9.75 -18.84 27.74
C ASP A 31 8.59 -19.62 27.10
N ILE A 32 8.88 -20.72 26.40
CA ILE A 32 7.83 -21.60 25.84
C ILE A 32 7.05 -22.27 26.98
N ALA A 33 7.74 -22.68 28.04
CA ALA A 33 7.12 -23.31 29.18
C ALA A 33 6.32 -22.28 30.00
N GLN A 34 6.84 -21.06 30.17
CA GLN A 34 6.11 -19.96 30.80
C GLN A 34 4.79 -19.67 30.06
N ALA A 35 4.83 -19.52 28.73
CA ALA A 35 3.63 -19.28 27.93
C ALA A 35 2.61 -20.41 28.07
N ALA A 36 3.07 -21.67 28.05
CA ALA A 36 2.19 -22.83 28.24
C ALA A 36 1.59 -22.90 29.66
N VAL A 37 2.31 -22.49 30.70
CA VAL A 37 1.77 -22.34 32.06
C VAL A 37 0.67 -21.28 32.08
N LEU A 38 0.88 -20.13 31.43
CA LEU A 38 -0.09 -19.04 31.37
C LEU A 38 -1.38 -19.46 30.62
N VAL A 39 -1.24 -20.15 29.48
CA VAL A 39 -2.37 -20.73 28.73
C VAL A 39 -3.17 -21.70 29.61
N ASN A 40 -2.50 -22.59 30.34
CA ASN A 40 -3.16 -23.55 31.24
C ASN A 40 -3.94 -22.87 32.38
N HIS A 41 -3.58 -21.64 32.76
CA HIS A 41 -4.25 -20.86 33.79
C HIS A 41 -5.23 -19.83 33.21
N ASN A 42 -5.62 -19.97 31.93
CA ASN A 42 -6.50 -19.06 31.20
C ASN A 42 -5.99 -17.60 31.13
N LYS A 43 -4.68 -17.37 31.31
CA LYS A 43 -4.03 -16.06 31.14
C LYS A 43 -3.53 -15.90 29.70
N MET A 44 -4.44 -16.04 28.73
CA MET A 44 -4.11 -16.10 27.30
C MET A 44 -3.41 -14.84 26.79
N HIS A 45 -3.90 -13.66 27.16
CA HIS A 45 -3.31 -12.38 26.77
C HIS A 45 -1.83 -12.25 27.21
N GLU A 46 -1.52 -12.63 28.46
CA GLU A 46 -0.14 -12.60 28.98
C GLU A 46 0.76 -13.61 28.27
N ALA A 47 0.23 -14.80 27.96
CA ALA A 47 0.95 -15.82 27.20
C ALA A 47 1.30 -15.34 25.79
N ALA A 48 0.35 -14.68 25.12
CA ALA A 48 0.53 -14.15 23.78
C ALA A 48 1.55 -13.00 23.73
N GLU A 49 1.50 -12.06 24.68
CA GLU A 49 2.52 -11.00 24.81
C GLU A 49 3.92 -11.58 25.06
N LEU A 50 4.04 -12.68 25.83
CA LEU A 50 5.31 -13.37 26.01
C LEU A 50 5.81 -13.99 24.69
N HIS A 51 4.94 -14.52 23.84
CA HIS A 51 5.31 -14.97 22.50
C HIS A 51 5.79 -13.80 21.62
N LEU A 52 5.11 -12.65 21.66
CA LEU A 52 5.53 -11.44 20.92
C LEU A 52 6.90 -10.93 21.34
N ALA A 53 7.16 -10.87 22.65
CA ALA A 53 8.44 -10.41 23.19
C ALA A 53 9.62 -11.25 22.68
N GLN A 54 9.37 -12.53 22.38
CA GLN A 54 10.35 -13.47 21.83
C GLN A 54 10.38 -13.51 20.29
N GLY A 55 9.66 -12.62 19.61
CA GLY A 55 9.60 -12.57 18.15
C GLY A 55 8.78 -13.68 17.50
N ARG A 56 8.01 -14.46 18.28
CA ARG A 56 7.14 -15.54 17.80
C ARG A 56 5.76 -15.01 17.45
N ILE A 57 5.71 -14.22 16.37
CA ILE A 57 4.53 -13.44 15.99
C ILE A 57 3.32 -14.33 15.68
N LEU A 58 3.51 -15.40 14.90
CA LEU A 58 2.41 -16.29 14.51
C LEU A 58 1.80 -16.99 15.73
N GLU A 59 2.63 -17.55 16.61
CA GLU A 59 2.19 -18.19 17.84
C GLU A 59 1.44 -17.22 18.74
N ALA A 60 1.90 -15.97 18.87
CA ALA A 60 1.19 -14.96 19.62
C ALA A 60 -0.20 -14.67 19.05
N ILE A 61 -0.32 -14.54 17.71
CA ILE A 61 -1.62 -14.29 17.06
C ILE A 61 -2.58 -15.45 17.34
N TYR A 62 -2.13 -16.71 17.24
CA TYR A 62 -2.97 -17.86 17.58
C TYR A 62 -3.51 -17.76 19.01
N VAL A 63 -2.64 -17.48 19.98
CA VAL A 63 -3.04 -17.40 21.39
C VAL A 63 -3.98 -16.21 21.65
N PHE A 64 -3.77 -15.07 20.99
CA PHE A 64 -4.70 -13.93 21.09
C PHE A 64 -6.09 -14.24 20.52
N LEU A 65 -6.17 -14.95 19.40
CA LEU A 65 -7.45 -15.30 18.77
C LEU A 65 -8.23 -16.37 19.55
N GLU A 66 -7.53 -17.22 20.31
CA GLU A 66 -8.15 -18.22 21.20
C GLU A 66 -8.67 -17.61 22.52
N ASP A 67 -8.33 -16.36 22.83
CA ASP A 67 -8.78 -15.68 24.05
C ASP A 67 -10.25 -15.25 23.94
N ILE A 68 -11.18 -16.11 24.37
CA ILE A 68 -12.63 -15.82 24.46
C ILE A 68 -12.99 -15.19 25.83
N GLY A 69 -11.99 -14.83 26.64
CA GLY A 69 -12.19 -14.36 28.01
C GLY A 69 -12.58 -12.89 28.14
N ILE A 70 -12.38 -12.35 29.34
CA ILE A 70 -12.69 -10.95 29.69
C ILE A 70 -11.94 -9.95 28.78
N ASN A 71 -10.78 -10.35 28.26
CA ASN A 71 -9.94 -9.53 27.39
C ASN A 71 -10.17 -9.77 25.89
N HIS A 72 -11.24 -10.49 25.49
CA HIS A 72 -11.47 -10.91 24.11
C HIS A 72 -11.32 -9.76 23.08
N GLN A 73 -11.93 -8.60 23.34
CA GLN A 73 -11.81 -7.44 22.45
C GLN A 73 -10.36 -6.95 22.34
N LYS A 74 -9.65 -6.82 23.47
CA LYS A 74 -8.28 -6.33 23.51
C LYS A 74 -7.30 -7.31 22.86
N SER A 75 -7.52 -8.60 23.06
CA SER A 75 -6.74 -9.67 22.42
C SER A 75 -7.02 -9.74 20.92
N SER A 76 -8.28 -9.60 20.47
CA SER A 76 -8.63 -9.52 19.05
C SER A 76 -8.00 -8.31 18.34
N GLN A 77 -8.04 -7.14 18.98
CA GLN A 77 -7.36 -5.94 18.48
C GLN A 77 -5.85 -6.19 18.36
N ARG A 78 -5.23 -6.75 19.39
CA ARG A 78 -3.79 -7.02 19.41
C ARG A 78 -3.36 -8.05 18.36
N ALA A 79 -4.13 -9.13 18.18
CA ALA A 79 -3.95 -10.08 17.09
C ALA A 79 -3.98 -9.37 15.73
N THR A 80 -4.96 -8.49 15.53
CA THR A 80 -5.16 -7.75 14.28
C THR A 80 -4.00 -6.80 14.01
N GLU A 81 -3.51 -6.07 15.02
CA GLU A 81 -2.32 -5.22 14.90
C GLU A 81 -1.10 -6.03 14.47
N CYS A 82 -0.90 -7.22 15.03
CA CYS A 82 0.20 -8.11 14.66
C CYS A 82 0.06 -8.62 13.23
N ILE A 83 -1.15 -9.01 12.81
CA ILE A 83 -1.46 -9.43 11.45
C ILE A 83 -1.17 -8.29 10.46
N ILE A 84 -1.75 -7.12 10.69
CA ILE A 84 -1.55 -5.92 9.86
C ILE A 84 -0.07 -5.53 9.82
N GLY A 85 0.62 -5.58 10.95
CA GLY A 85 2.06 -5.34 11.03
C GLY A 85 2.88 -6.29 10.16
N GLY A 86 2.54 -7.58 10.17
CA GLY A 86 3.16 -8.58 9.29
C GLY A 86 2.84 -8.36 7.81
N LEU A 87 1.59 -8.01 7.50
CA LEU A 87 1.16 -7.70 6.13
C LEU A 87 1.89 -6.47 5.58
N TRP A 88 2.04 -5.39 6.37
CA TRP A 88 2.82 -4.22 5.98
C TRP A 88 4.28 -4.56 5.65
N GLN A 89 4.89 -5.50 6.37
CA GLN A 89 6.28 -5.89 6.09
C GLN A 89 6.42 -6.59 4.73
N LYS A 90 5.42 -7.37 4.32
CA LYS A 90 5.44 -8.19 3.10
C LYS A 90 4.84 -7.47 1.87
N LEU A 91 3.71 -6.79 2.06
CA LEU A 91 2.96 -6.01 1.07
C LEU A 91 3.20 -4.51 1.25
N ASN A 92 4.46 -4.10 1.13
CA ASN A 92 4.82 -2.68 1.10
C ASN A 92 4.67 -2.10 -0.32
N PHE A 93 4.89 -0.79 -0.45
CA PHE A 93 4.69 -0.02 -1.68
C PHE A 93 5.32 -0.68 -2.90
N ALA A 94 4.55 -0.77 -4.00
CA ALA A 94 4.96 -1.33 -5.28
C ALA A 94 5.38 -2.82 -5.26
N VAL A 95 5.09 -3.56 -4.20
CA VAL A 95 5.26 -5.03 -4.16
C VAL A 95 3.99 -5.72 -4.63
N SER A 96 4.13 -6.58 -5.65
CA SER A 96 3.00 -7.38 -6.16
C SER A 96 2.68 -8.56 -5.24
N SER A 97 1.39 -8.73 -4.88
CA SER A 97 0.91 -9.89 -4.12
C SER A 97 1.20 -11.22 -4.83
N VAL A 98 1.35 -11.21 -6.15
CA VAL A 98 1.71 -12.41 -6.96
C VAL A 98 3.07 -12.96 -6.55
N HIS A 99 4.02 -12.11 -6.14
CA HIS A 99 5.35 -12.55 -5.69
C HIS A 99 5.33 -13.22 -4.31
N LEU A 100 4.23 -13.08 -3.56
CA LEU A 100 4.07 -13.63 -2.21
C LEU A 100 3.30 -14.96 -2.19
N ALA A 101 2.84 -15.46 -3.34
CA ALA A 101 2.03 -16.69 -3.41
C ALA A 101 2.74 -17.95 -2.87
N GLY A 102 4.07 -17.94 -2.79
CA GLY A 102 4.87 -19.03 -2.20
C GLY A 102 5.36 -18.76 -0.77
N ASP A 103 5.05 -17.59 -0.19
CA ASP A 103 5.48 -17.26 1.17
C ASP A 103 4.51 -17.90 2.19
N LEU A 104 5.03 -18.87 2.94
CA LEU A 104 4.28 -19.63 3.95
C LEU A 104 3.83 -18.74 5.11
N GLU A 105 4.64 -17.77 5.52
CA GLU A 105 4.32 -16.85 6.60
C GLU A 105 3.20 -15.90 6.16
N PHE A 106 3.33 -15.36 4.94
CA PHE A 106 2.28 -14.52 4.35
C PHE A 106 0.95 -15.28 4.24
N SER A 107 0.97 -16.52 3.74
CA SER A 107 -0.24 -17.35 3.62
C SER A 107 -0.91 -17.60 4.98
N LYS A 108 -0.11 -17.85 6.03
CA LYS A 108 -0.63 -18.01 7.40
C LYS A 108 -1.23 -16.72 7.95
N LEU A 109 -0.63 -15.56 7.69
CA LEU A 109 -1.18 -14.27 8.11
C LEU A 109 -2.56 -14.02 7.48
N LEU A 110 -2.76 -14.45 6.22
CA LEU A 110 -4.07 -14.36 5.56
C LEU A 110 -5.11 -15.28 6.17
N GLU A 111 -4.74 -16.54 6.43
CA GLU A 111 -5.63 -17.49 7.11
C GLU A 111 -6.05 -16.95 8.49
N LEU A 112 -5.13 -16.34 9.23
CA LEU A 112 -5.40 -15.73 10.53
C LEU A 112 -6.27 -14.47 10.40
N ALA A 113 -6.07 -13.66 9.37
CA ALA A 113 -6.90 -12.49 9.09
C ALA A 113 -8.37 -12.84 8.84
N GLU A 114 -8.66 -14.02 8.29
CA GLU A 114 -10.03 -14.51 8.08
C GLU A 114 -10.72 -14.93 9.39
N LYS A 115 -9.94 -15.30 10.42
CA LYS A 115 -10.45 -15.73 11.73
C LYS A 115 -10.74 -14.57 12.68
N VAL A 116 -10.30 -13.36 12.35
CA VAL A 116 -10.52 -12.16 13.17
C VAL A 116 -12.01 -11.80 13.18
N ASP A 117 -12.58 -11.58 14.37
CA ASP A 117 -13.90 -11.00 14.50
C ASP A 117 -13.86 -9.50 14.19
N LYS A 118 -14.27 -9.16 12.96
CA LYS A 118 -14.27 -7.79 12.43
C LYS A 118 -15.18 -6.84 13.21
N SER A 119 -16.18 -7.35 13.93
CA SER A 119 -17.13 -6.52 14.69
C SER A 119 -16.51 -5.89 15.94
N LEU A 120 -15.39 -6.44 16.42
CA LEU A 120 -14.69 -6.00 17.62
C LEU A 120 -13.56 -4.99 17.32
N LEU A 121 -13.31 -4.70 16.04
CA LEU A 121 -12.19 -3.88 15.60
C LEU A 121 -12.52 -2.40 15.63
N GLU A 122 -11.49 -1.61 15.93
CA GLU A 122 -11.54 -0.18 15.68
C GLU A 122 -11.59 0.08 14.16
N LEU A 123 -12.26 1.16 13.76
CA LEU A 123 -12.48 1.52 12.36
C LEU A 123 -11.18 1.53 11.53
N ASN A 124 -10.09 2.08 12.08
CA ASN A 124 -8.81 2.15 11.36
C ASN A 124 -8.19 0.77 11.12
N LEU A 125 -8.23 -0.13 12.12
CA LEU A 125 -7.70 -1.49 11.98
C LEU A 125 -8.57 -2.31 11.03
N HIS A 126 -9.89 -2.14 11.11
CA HIS A 126 -10.83 -2.74 10.18
C HIS A 126 -10.51 -2.33 8.74
N ASP A 127 -10.37 -1.03 8.47
CA ASP A 127 -10.17 -0.52 7.12
C ASP A 127 -8.80 -0.93 6.55
N GLU A 128 -7.74 -0.96 7.37
CA GLU A 128 -6.43 -1.49 6.94
C GLU A 128 -6.48 -3.00 6.63
N LEU A 129 -7.22 -3.79 7.42
CA LEU A 129 -7.42 -5.21 7.14
C LEU A 129 -8.15 -5.42 5.82
N VAL A 130 -9.23 -4.66 5.57
CA VAL A 130 -9.98 -4.70 4.32
C VAL A 130 -9.14 -4.22 3.14
N MET A 131 -8.26 -3.23 3.34
CA MET A 131 -7.29 -2.80 2.32
C MET A 131 -6.41 -3.97 1.86
N PHE A 132 -5.75 -4.69 2.79
CA PHE A 132 -4.90 -5.82 2.40
C PHE A 132 -5.69 -6.94 1.71
N GLN A 133 -6.88 -7.27 2.22
CA GLN A 133 -7.77 -8.22 1.57
C GLN A 133 -8.13 -7.79 0.14
N SER A 134 -8.40 -6.50 -0.08
CA SER A 134 -8.70 -5.92 -1.40
C SER A 134 -7.50 -5.97 -2.35
N ILE A 135 -6.28 -5.75 -1.86
CA ILE A 135 -5.04 -5.87 -2.64
C ILE A 135 -4.87 -7.32 -3.14
N ILE A 136 -5.10 -8.30 -2.27
CA ILE A 136 -4.90 -9.72 -2.57
C ILE A 136 -5.95 -10.21 -3.57
N ASN A 137 -7.22 -9.84 -3.33
CA ASN A 137 -8.34 -10.20 -4.20
C ASN A 137 -8.38 -9.36 -5.49
N LYS A 138 -7.49 -8.38 -5.64
CA LYS A 138 -7.44 -7.42 -6.74
C LYS A 138 -8.75 -6.63 -6.93
N ASP A 139 -9.47 -6.36 -5.85
CA ASP A 139 -10.72 -5.60 -5.86
C ASP A 139 -10.45 -4.11 -6.07
N GLN A 140 -10.47 -3.69 -7.33
CA GLN A 140 -10.19 -2.30 -7.73
C GLN A 140 -11.20 -1.30 -7.18
N ALA A 141 -12.47 -1.69 -7.05
CA ALA A 141 -13.52 -0.82 -6.57
C ALA A 141 -13.34 -0.53 -5.07
N ALA A 142 -13.03 -1.56 -4.28
CA ALA A 142 -12.71 -1.41 -2.87
C ALA A 142 -11.44 -0.58 -2.67
N LEU A 143 -10.38 -0.82 -3.44
CA LEU A 143 -9.13 -0.05 -3.35
C LEU A 143 -9.33 1.44 -3.66
N LYS A 144 -10.10 1.77 -4.69
CA LYS A 144 -10.43 3.17 -5.00
C LYS A 144 -11.19 3.84 -3.85
N LYS A 145 -12.18 3.14 -3.27
CA LYS A 145 -12.99 3.65 -2.16
C LYS A 145 -12.14 3.86 -0.90
N LEU A 146 -11.38 2.85 -0.49
CA LEU A 146 -10.49 2.91 0.67
C LEU A 146 -9.40 3.96 0.50
N GLY A 147 -8.79 4.06 -0.69
CA GLY A 147 -7.83 5.11 -1.01
C GLY A 147 -8.38 6.51 -0.75
N LYS A 148 -9.61 6.80 -1.23
CA LYS A 148 -10.29 8.08 -0.94
C LYS A 148 -10.58 8.27 0.54
N GLN A 149 -11.02 7.23 1.24
CA GLN A 149 -11.29 7.30 2.69
C GLN A 149 -10.03 7.61 3.49
N PHE A 150 -8.92 6.93 3.18
CA PHE A 150 -7.63 7.19 3.85
C PHE A 150 -7.06 8.56 3.52
N LEU A 151 -7.29 9.09 2.32
CA LEU A 151 -6.94 10.49 2.00
C LEU A 151 -7.69 11.47 2.90
N LEU A 152 -9.00 11.28 3.08
CA LEU A 152 -9.82 12.12 3.95
C LEU A 152 -9.44 11.99 5.43
N ALA A 153 -9.00 10.80 5.85
CA ALA A 153 -8.52 10.52 7.20
C ALA A 153 -7.04 10.88 7.43
N GLU A 154 -6.37 11.47 6.44
CA GLU A 154 -4.93 11.81 6.46
C GLU A 154 -4.00 10.61 6.74
N ASN A 155 -4.46 9.37 6.51
CA ASN A 155 -3.63 8.16 6.56
C ASN A 155 -2.90 7.99 5.22
N ILE A 156 -1.90 8.85 4.99
CA ILE A 156 -1.12 8.91 3.75
C ILE A 156 -0.54 7.53 3.34
N PRO A 157 0.04 6.72 4.24
CA PRO A 157 0.56 5.39 3.89
C PRO A 157 -0.49 4.46 3.30
N ALA A 158 -1.63 4.30 3.97
CA ALA A 158 -2.69 3.40 3.52
C ALA A 158 -3.34 3.92 2.24
N ALA A 159 -3.53 5.24 2.12
CA ALA A 159 -4.01 5.88 0.90
C ALA A 159 -3.09 5.59 -0.30
N LEU A 160 -1.79 5.81 -0.14
CA LEU A 160 -0.81 5.56 -1.20
C LEU A 160 -0.73 4.09 -1.58
N LEU A 161 -0.77 3.17 -0.61
CA LEU A 161 -0.75 1.75 -0.91
C LEU A 161 -1.99 1.34 -1.72
N CYS A 162 -3.18 1.78 -1.31
CA CYS A 162 -4.42 1.54 -2.07
C CYS A 162 -4.31 2.05 -3.50
N LEU A 163 -3.90 3.31 -3.67
CA LEU A 163 -3.86 3.97 -4.98
C LEU A 163 -2.76 3.42 -5.90
N ASP A 164 -1.60 3.05 -5.35
CA ASP A 164 -0.54 2.39 -6.13
C ASP A 164 -1.01 1.03 -6.66
N HIS A 165 -1.69 0.24 -5.83
CA HIS A 165 -2.26 -1.05 -6.26
C HIS A 165 -3.43 -0.88 -7.23
N TYR A 166 -4.19 0.21 -7.12
CA TYR A 166 -5.29 0.53 -8.03
C TYR A 166 -4.78 0.96 -9.41
N TYR A 167 -3.72 1.77 -9.49
CA TYR A 167 -3.19 2.28 -10.76
C TYR A 167 -2.14 1.36 -11.43
N THR A 168 -1.66 0.32 -10.75
CA THR A 168 -0.61 -0.57 -11.30
C THR A 168 -1.04 -1.49 -12.45
N PRO A 169 -2.18 -2.21 -12.41
CA PRO A 169 -2.47 -3.28 -13.37
C PRO A 169 -2.83 -2.77 -14.77
N ALA A 170 -3.92 -2.02 -14.87
CA ALA A 170 -4.40 -1.37 -16.09
C ALA A 170 -5.21 -0.16 -15.64
N LEU A 171 -4.91 1.01 -16.19
CA LEU A 171 -5.55 2.23 -15.74
C LEU A 171 -7.02 2.26 -16.20
N PRO A 172 -7.98 2.60 -15.33
CA PRO A 172 -9.42 2.48 -15.59
C PRO A 172 -9.99 3.64 -16.41
N PHE A 173 -9.21 4.26 -17.30
CA PHE A 173 -9.62 5.44 -18.07
C PHE A 173 -10.39 5.09 -19.35
N SER A 174 -10.42 3.82 -19.75
CA SER A 174 -11.14 3.38 -20.95
C SER A 174 -12.65 3.48 -20.76
N ASN A 175 -13.34 4.09 -21.72
CA ASN A 175 -14.81 4.19 -21.77
C ASN A 175 -15.48 4.97 -20.63
N LEU A 176 -14.73 5.79 -19.89
CA LEU A 176 -15.33 6.66 -18.87
C LEU A 176 -16.11 7.81 -19.51
N THR A 177 -17.25 8.14 -18.91
CA THR A 177 -17.94 9.41 -19.19
C THR A 177 -17.07 10.60 -18.79
N VAL A 178 -17.43 11.81 -19.23
CA VAL A 178 -16.70 13.03 -18.85
C VAL A 178 -16.66 13.24 -17.33
N TYR A 179 -17.73 12.86 -16.62
CA TYR A 179 -17.85 13.03 -15.17
C TYR A 179 -16.97 12.03 -14.42
N GLU A 180 -17.02 10.76 -14.81
CA GLU A 180 -16.16 9.72 -14.22
C GLU A 180 -14.69 9.99 -14.51
N MET A 181 -14.36 10.45 -15.73
CA MET A 181 -13.01 10.88 -16.10
C MET A 181 -12.53 12.02 -15.20
N ALA A 182 -13.36 13.04 -14.94
CA ALA A 182 -13.00 14.15 -14.06
C ALA A 182 -12.69 13.71 -12.62
N ASP A 183 -13.48 12.77 -12.09
CA ASP A 183 -13.26 12.21 -10.76
C ASP A 183 -12.01 11.33 -10.71
N GLU A 184 -11.76 10.54 -11.77
CA GLU A 184 -10.62 9.66 -11.89
C GLU A 184 -9.30 10.44 -12.02
N LEU A 185 -9.29 11.49 -12.84
CA LEU A 185 -8.13 12.37 -12.99
C LEU A 185 -7.87 13.18 -11.71
N SER A 186 -8.91 13.56 -10.97
CA SER A 186 -8.74 14.21 -9.68
C SER A 186 -7.99 13.29 -8.72
N LEU A 187 -8.42 12.03 -8.59
CA LEU A 187 -7.79 11.07 -7.70
C LEU A 187 -6.36 10.73 -8.12
N PHE A 188 -6.10 10.60 -9.43
CA PHE A 188 -4.76 10.35 -9.94
C PHE A 188 -3.83 11.55 -9.72
N LEU A 189 -4.36 12.78 -9.79
CA LEU A 189 -3.61 13.98 -9.47
C LEU A 189 -3.24 14.02 -7.98
N ASP A 190 -4.18 13.70 -7.08
CA ASP A 190 -3.92 13.62 -5.64
C ASP A 190 -2.81 12.59 -5.33
N TYR A 191 -2.92 11.39 -5.92
CA TYR A 191 -1.88 10.36 -5.86
C TYR A 191 -0.50 10.86 -6.31
N SER A 192 -0.46 11.52 -7.48
CA SER A 192 0.79 12.04 -8.06
C SER A 192 1.43 13.13 -7.20
N GLN A 193 0.61 14.03 -6.65
CA GLN A 193 1.07 15.12 -5.79
C GLN A 193 1.57 14.61 -4.44
N LEU A 194 0.95 13.58 -3.86
CA LEU A 194 1.43 12.94 -2.64
C LEU A 194 2.80 12.32 -2.84
N LEU A 195 2.99 11.55 -3.92
CA LEU A 195 4.30 10.98 -4.23
C LEU A 195 5.35 12.07 -4.46
N ILE A 196 5.03 13.12 -5.21
CA ILE A 196 5.97 14.24 -5.41
C ILE A 196 6.34 14.92 -4.09
N SER A 197 5.37 15.11 -3.20
CA SER A 197 5.61 15.72 -1.89
C SER A 197 6.54 14.87 -1.03
N ILE A 198 6.39 13.54 -1.07
CA ILE A 198 7.27 12.59 -0.38
C ILE A 198 8.68 12.61 -0.99
N ILE A 199 8.79 12.55 -2.32
CA ILE A 199 10.08 12.56 -3.03
C ILE A 199 10.83 13.89 -2.80
N GLY A 200 10.10 15.00 -2.84
CA GLY A 200 10.63 16.35 -2.74
C GLY A 200 11.01 16.80 -1.33
N GLY A 201 10.88 15.92 -0.33
CA GLY A 201 11.25 16.23 1.06
C GLY A 201 10.20 17.06 1.81
N GLY A 202 8.97 17.17 1.29
CA GLY A 202 7.85 17.72 2.05
C GLY A 202 7.50 16.86 3.29
N TYR A 203 7.93 15.60 3.28
CA TYR A 203 7.87 14.68 4.41
C TYR A 203 9.28 14.17 4.73
N ASN A 204 9.65 14.17 6.01
CA ASN A 204 10.82 13.39 6.44
C ASN A 204 10.41 11.92 6.60
N ILE A 205 10.63 11.15 5.54
CA ILE A 205 10.29 9.71 5.45
C ILE A 205 10.84 8.93 6.66
N THR A 206 12.03 9.30 7.13
CA THR A 206 12.75 8.54 8.17
C THR A 206 12.34 8.91 9.59
N ASP A 207 11.69 10.06 9.77
CA ASP A 207 11.14 10.46 11.07
C ASP A 207 9.68 10.00 11.22
N GLN A 208 9.00 9.70 10.10
CA GLN A 208 7.63 9.19 10.11
C GLN A 208 7.61 7.66 10.05
N ILE A 209 7.33 7.04 11.20
CA ILE A 209 7.23 5.57 11.33
C ILE A 209 6.28 4.97 10.30
N SER A 210 5.18 5.66 10.00
CA SER A 210 4.14 5.19 9.09
C SER A 210 4.61 5.19 7.61
N LEU A 211 5.40 6.17 7.18
CA LEU A 211 6.06 6.17 5.86
C LEU A 211 7.21 5.15 5.79
N CYS A 212 7.96 4.98 6.89
CA CYS A 212 8.94 3.90 6.97
C CYS A 212 8.29 2.53 6.73
N LYS A 213 7.12 2.27 7.34
CA LYS A 213 6.34 1.04 7.08
C LYS A 213 5.96 0.92 5.60
N LEU A 214 5.42 1.99 4.99
CA LEU A 214 5.00 1.99 3.58
C LEU A 214 6.12 1.55 2.62
N PHE A 215 7.35 2.00 2.85
CA PHE A 215 8.48 1.72 1.96
C PHE A 215 9.38 0.57 2.42
N GLY A 216 9.01 -0.14 3.49
CA GLY A 216 9.82 -1.23 4.05
C GLY A 216 11.17 -0.75 4.60
N LEU A 217 11.17 0.36 5.34
CA LEU A 217 12.36 1.02 5.87
C LEU A 217 12.42 0.92 7.39
N LYS A 218 13.65 0.90 7.93
CA LYS A 218 13.92 1.09 9.35
C LYS A 218 15.11 2.03 9.53
N LYS A 219 14.92 3.14 10.26
CA LYS A 219 16.01 4.03 10.67
C LYS A 219 16.84 3.35 11.76
N LEU A 220 18.16 3.24 11.56
CA LEU A 220 19.09 2.75 12.59
C LEU A 220 19.75 3.90 13.33
N SER A 221 20.14 4.94 12.59
CA SER A 221 20.74 6.17 13.10
C SER A 221 20.47 7.30 12.12
N ASP A 222 20.94 8.50 12.41
CA ASP A 222 20.80 9.64 11.48
C ASP A 222 21.59 9.46 10.18
N SER A 223 22.58 8.56 10.18
CA SER A 223 23.42 8.28 9.01
C SER A 223 23.08 6.98 8.29
N HIS A 224 22.27 6.10 8.88
CA HIS A 224 22.03 4.76 8.36
C HIS A 224 20.56 4.35 8.39
N VAL A 225 20.16 3.68 7.32
CA VAL A 225 18.84 3.03 7.19
C VAL A 225 19.01 1.57 6.78
N VAL A 226 17.97 0.79 7.07
CA VAL A 226 17.84 -0.59 6.63
C VAL A 226 16.62 -0.72 5.72
N LEU A 227 16.84 -1.28 4.53
CA LEU A 227 15.78 -1.72 3.63
C LEU A 227 15.41 -3.16 3.96
N ALA A 228 14.12 -3.40 4.18
CA ALA A 228 13.58 -4.73 4.37
C ALA A 228 13.77 -5.57 3.10
N ALA A 229 14.25 -6.80 3.28
CA ALA A 229 14.36 -7.77 2.19
C ALA A 229 13.00 -7.95 1.50
N GLY A 230 13.01 -7.95 0.16
CA GLY A 230 11.79 -8.10 -0.64
C GLY A 230 10.99 -6.82 -0.87
N SER A 231 11.32 -5.70 -0.21
CA SER A 231 10.72 -4.39 -0.53
C SER A 231 11.05 -3.93 -1.96
N TYR A 232 10.21 -3.06 -2.53
CA TYR A 232 10.43 -2.53 -3.89
C TYR A 232 11.82 -1.89 -4.06
N LEU A 233 12.24 -1.07 -3.09
CA LEU A 233 13.54 -0.39 -3.13
C LEU A 233 14.69 -1.37 -2.97
N HIS A 234 14.55 -2.38 -2.10
CA HIS A 234 15.53 -3.44 -1.95
C HIS A 234 15.75 -4.19 -3.27
N GLN A 235 14.68 -4.57 -3.97
CA GLN A 235 14.76 -5.29 -5.26
C GLN A 235 15.44 -4.47 -6.38
N ARG A 236 15.40 -3.14 -6.29
CA ARG A 236 16.00 -2.24 -7.29
C ARG A 236 17.45 -1.87 -6.97
N TYR A 237 17.94 -2.22 -5.78
CA TYR A 237 19.32 -1.97 -5.42
C TYR A 237 20.23 -3.09 -5.91
N SER A 238 21.18 -2.76 -6.79
CA SER A 238 21.98 -3.77 -7.52
C SER A 238 22.93 -4.61 -6.65
N LYS A 239 23.20 -4.18 -5.41
CA LYS A 239 24.05 -4.93 -4.46
C LYS A 239 23.25 -5.72 -3.41
N ALA A 240 21.91 -5.73 -3.54
CA ALA A 240 21.07 -6.45 -2.60
C ALA A 240 21.32 -7.96 -2.72
N ILE A 241 21.64 -8.60 -1.60
CA ILE A 241 21.71 -10.06 -1.50
C ILE A 241 20.30 -10.57 -1.24
N SER A 242 19.86 -11.56 -2.01
CA SER A 242 18.51 -12.13 -1.86
C SER A 242 18.27 -12.61 -0.42
N GLY A 243 17.17 -12.18 0.17
CA GLY A 243 16.72 -12.62 1.49
C GLY A 243 17.38 -11.93 2.69
N GLN A 244 18.30 -10.98 2.50
CA GLN A 244 18.91 -10.23 3.61
C GLN A 244 18.52 -8.76 3.58
N ASN A 245 18.29 -8.20 4.76
CA ASN A 245 18.07 -6.77 4.89
C ASN A 245 19.33 -6.00 4.47
N LEU A 246 19.14 -4.86 3.80
CA LEU A 246 20.23 -4.06 3.28
C LEU A 246 20.43 -2.80 4.12
N GLN A 247 21.57 -2.71 4.80
CA GLN A 247 21.99 -1.48 5.48
C GLN A 247 22.74 -0.56 4.50
N MET A 248 22.42 0.73 4.52
CA MET A 248 23.07 1.72 3.66
C MET A 248 23.09 3.11 4.30
N TYR A 249 23.97 3.97 3.78
CA TYR A 249 24.04 5.37 4.19
C TYR A 249 22.78 6.13 3.77
N MET A 250 22.34 7.07 4.61
CA MET A 250 21.14 7.89 4.37
C MET A 250 21.22 8.67 3.06
N THR A 251 22.39 9.22 2.73
CA THR A 251 22.61 9.98 1.49
C THR A 251 22.41 9.12 0.26
N ASP A 252 22.94 7.89 0.27
CA ASP A 252 22.79 6.94 -0.81
C ASP A 252 21.33 6.49 -0.91
N PHE A 253 20.72 6.17 0.23
CA PHE A 253 19.30 5.83 0.30
C PHE A 253 18.42 6.92 -0.33
N MET A 254 18.57 8.18 0.08
CA MET A 254 17.73 9.28 -0.42
C MET A 254 17.88 9.46 -1.93
N TYR A 255 19.10 9.37 -2.46
CA TYR A 255 19.34 9.41 -3.90
C TYR A 255 18.61 8.28 -4.63
N HIS A 256 18.73 7.05 -4.14
CA HIS A 256 18.09 5.88 -4.74
C HIS A 256 16.56 5.91 -4.60
N PHE A 257 16.06 6.31 -3.44
CA PHE A 257 14.65 6.51 -3.16
C PHE A 257 14.05 7.48 -4.17
N GLN A 258 14.61 8.70 -4.27
CA GLN A 258 14.11 9.72 -5.17
C GLN A 258 14.14 9.25 -6.62
N SER A 259 15.25 8.67 -7.05
CA SER A 259 15.42 8.12 -8.41
C SER A 259 14.35 7.07 -8.76
N HIS A 260 14.18 6.04 -7.92
CA HIS A 260 13.31 4.91 -8.24
C HIS A 260 11.82 5.24 -8.11
N ILE A 261 11.43 5.98 -7.07
CA ILE A 261 10.03 6.39 -6.90
C ILE A 261 9.62 7.42 -7.97
N SER A 262 10.51 8.37 -8.33
CA SER A 262 10.26 9.29 -9.44
C SER A 262 10.09 8.56 -10.76
N ARG A 263 10.96 7.59 -11.06
CA ARG A 263 10.84 6.78 -12.28
C ARG A 263 9.52 6.02 -12.33
N ARG A 264 9.11 5.40 -11.22
CA ARG A 264 7.81 4.70 -11.17
C ARG A 264 6.66 5.66 -11.44
N LEU A 265 6.67 6.85 -10.83
CA LEU A 265 5.65 7.86 -11.07
C LEU A 265 5.66 8.35 -12.53
N GLN A 266 6.83 8.55 -13.13
CA GLN A 266 6.96 8.86 -14.57
C GLN A 266 6.29 7.80 -15.43
N GLU A 267 6.63 6.53 -15.21
CA GLU A 267 6.06 5.40 -15.95
C GLU A 267 4.53 5.34 -15.81
N GLN A 268 3.97 5.73 -14.65
CA GLN A 268 2.52 5.77 -14.45
C GLN A 268 1.86 6.97 -15.15
N ILE A 269 2.45 8.16 -15.07
CA ILE A 269 1.94 9.37 -15.73
C ILE A 269 2.00 9.20 -17.26
N GLU A 270 3.07 8.63 -17.80
CA GLU A 270 3.23 8.37 -19.23
C GLU A 270 2.15 7.40 -19.74
N LYS A 271 1.94 6.28 -19.05
CA LYS A 271 0.86 5.33 -19.36
C LYS A 271 -0.51 6.01 -19.34
N GLN A 272 -0.75 6.84 -18.33
CA GLN A 272 -2.02 7.54 -18.16
C GLN A 272 -2.26 8.55 -19.29
N ASN A 273 -1.24 9.32 -19.64
CA ASN A 273 -1.27 10.28 -20.74
C ASN A 273 -1.54 9.57 -22.08
N ASP A 274 -0.88 8.43 -22.32
CA ASP A 274 -1.07 7.65 -23.55
C ASP A 274 -2.49 7.09 -23.69
N ILE A 275 -3.11 6.65 -22.58
CA ILE A 275 -4.52 6.24 -22.60
C ILE A 275 -5.42 7.44 -22.87
N CYS A 276 -5.15 8.59 -22.25
CA CYS A 276 -6.00 9.78 -22.42
C CYS A 276 -5.96 10.34 -23.83
N LYS A 277 -4.82 10.25 -24.54
CA LYS A 277 -4.73 10.57 -25.98
C LYS A 277 -5.67 9.72 -26.84
N GLN A 278 -5.96 8.49 -26.42
CA GLN A 278 -6.81 7.54 -27.14
C GLN A 278 -8.28 7.60 -26.71
N CYS A 279 -8.59 8.31 -25.61
CA CYS A 279 -9.95 8.38 -25.07
C CYS A 279 -10.82 9.38 -25.83
N SER A 280 -11.94 8.90 -26.35
CA SER A 280 -12.95 9.70 -27.05
C SER A 280 -13.54 10.82 -26.19
N THR A 281 -13.53 10.68 -24.86
CA THR A 281 -14.05 11.63 -23.87
C THR A 281 -13.39 13.02 -23.97
N PHE A 282 -12.15 13.10 -24.44
CA PHE A 282 -11.45 14.38 -24.62
C PHE A 282 -11.92 15.13 -25.88
N THR A 283 -12.38 14.41 -26.90
CA THR A 283 -12.64 14.99 -28.22
C THR A 283 -14.07 14.67 -28.66
N PRO A 284 -15.03 15.61 -28.57
CA PRO A 284 -16.38 15.41 -29.06
C PRO A 284 -16.38 15.41 -30.58
N CYS A 285 -17.24 14.57 -31.16
CA CYS A 285 -17.48 14.59 -32.59
C CYS A 285 -18.36 15.79 -32.94
N LEU A 286 -17.76 16.87 -33.45
CA LEU A 286 -18.50 18.08 -33.82
C LEU A 286 -19.56 17.81 -34.89
N THR A 287 -19.27 16.95 -35.87
CA THR A 287 -20.23 16.55 -36.90
C THR A 287 -21.45 15.88 -36.29
N PHE A 288 -21.26 14.96 -35.35
CA PHE A 288 -22.38 14.32 -34.66
C PHE A 288 -23.12 15.29 -33.74
N ALA A 289 -22.41 16.15 -33.02
CA ALA A 289 -23.03 17.13 -32.14
C ALA A 289 -24.00 18.06 -32.90
N VAL A 290 -23.59 18.56 -34.07
CA VAL A 290 -24.37 19.48 -34.89
C VAL A 290 -25.47 18.77 -35.68
N PHE A 291 -25.14 17.67 -36.37
CA PHE A 291 -26.04 17.03 -37.34
C PHE A 291 -26.75 15.78 -36.80
N GLN A 292 -26.44 15.34 -35.58
CA GLN A 292 -26.86 14.04 -35.00
C GLN A 292 -26.51 12.83 -35.89
N HIS A 293 -25.55 13.01 -36.80
CA HIS A 293 -25.08 12.00 -37.73
C HIS A 293 -23.58 12.13 -37.94
N CYS A 294 -22.89 11.01 -38.05
CA CYS A 294 -21.46 10.96 -38.37
C CYS A 294 -21.21 9.86 -39.41
N HIS A 295 -20.70 10.23 -40.58
CA HIS A 295 -20.41 9.25 -41.64
C HIS A 295 -19.33 8.23 -41.26
N ARG A 296 -18.56 8.50 -40.20
CA ARG A 296 -17.54 7.61 -39.64
C ARG A 296 -18.06 6.86 -38.41
N GLN A 297 -19.37 6.62 -38.26
CA GLN A 297 -19.94 6.16 -36.99
C GLN A 297 -19.23 4.93 -36.38
N SER A 298 -18.78 3.98 -37.21
CA SER A 298 -18.05 2.78 -36.79
C SER A 298 -16.54 2.95 -36.60
N SER A 299 -15.95 4.06 -37.05
CA SER A 299 -14.50 4.34 -37.01
C SER A 299 -14.14 5.71 -36.41
N CYS A 300 -15.11 6.43 -35.87
CA CYS A 300 -14.89 7.74 -35.26
C CYS A 300 -14.32 7.56 -33.85
N HIS A 301 -13.11 8.05 -33.64
CA HIS A 301 -12.47 8.06 -32.32
C HIS A 301 -12.99 9.16 -31.39
N ALA A 302 -13.85 10.06 -31.88
CA ALA A 302 -14.41 11.17 -31.13
C ALA A 302 -15.74 10.77 -30.46
N ALA A 303 -16.06 11.36 -29.31
CA ALA A 303 -17.28 11.04 -28.57
C ALA A 303 -18.53 11.54 -29.31
N HIS A 304 -19.45 10.62 -29.62
CA HIS A 304 -20.77 10.94 -30.18
C HIS A 304 -21.75 11.34 -29.07
N ILE A 305 -21.76 12.63 -28.73
CA ILE A 305 -22.64 13.20 -27.70
C ILE A 305 -23.81 13.91 -28.37
N SER A 306 -25.04 13.66 -27.90
CA SER A 306 -26.23 14.34 -28.41
C SER A 306 -26.25 15.83 -28.06
N ASN A 307 -26.86 16.66 -28.89
CA ASN A 307 -26.96 18.11 -28.67
C ASN A 307 -27.63 18.45 -27.32
N THR A 308 -28.63 17.67 -26.91
CA THR A 308 -29.32 17.88 -25.63
C THR A 308 -28.42 17.67 -24.40
N SER A 309 -27.31 16.96 -24.56
CA SER A 309 -26.34 16.71 -23.48
C SER A 309 -25.28 17.81 -23.36
N PHE A 310 -25.18 18.75 -24.31
CA PHE A 310 -24.28 19.90 -24.24
C PHE A 310 -24.83 20.98 -23.29
N THR A 311 -24.78 20.68 -22.01
CA THR A 311 -25.10 21.63 -20.93
C THR A 311 -23.86 22.43 -20.52
N ALA A 312 -24.07 23.57 -19.83
CA ALA A 312 -22.96 24.32 -19.22
C ALA A 312 -22.14 23.44 -18.26
N LEU A 313 -22.80 22.55 -17.51
CA LEU A 313 -22.15 21.57 -16.65
C LEU A 313 -21.22 20.66 -17.46
N TYR A 314 -21.73 20.05 -18.53
CA TYR A 314 -20.94 19.19 -19.42
C TYR A 314 -19.70 19.90 -19.97
N TYR A 315 -19.87 21.13 -20.48
CA TYR A 315 -18.76 21.96 -20.98
C TYR A 315 -17.72 22.23 -19.89
N ASN A 316 -18.16 22.67 -18.70
CA ASN A 316 -17.24 22.98 -17.60
C ASN A 316 -16.49 21.72 -17.12
N THR A 317 -17.14 20.56 -17.08
CA THR A 317 -16.48 19.29 -16.76
C THR A 317 -15.44 18.93 -17.82
N ARG A 318 -15.72 19.18 -19.12
CA ARG A 318 -14.71 19.00 -20.18
C ARG A 318 -13.50 19.90 -19.99
N VAL A 319 -13.71 21.19 -19.71
CA VAL A 319 -12.60 22.10 -19.40
C VAL A 319 -11.79 21.58 -18.21
N ARG A 320 -12.47 21.11 -17.15
CA ARG A 320 -11.83 20.53 -15.97
C ARG A 320 -10.93 19.33 -16.30
N ILE A 321 -11.38 18.37 -17.12
CA ILE A 321 -10.53 17.20 -17.44
C ILE A 321 -9.26 17.60 -18.19
N HIS A 322 -9.32 18.60 -19.07
CA HIS A 322 -8.13 19.11 -19.76
C HIS A 322 -7.17 19.81 -18.78
N LEU A 323 -7.69 20.63 -17.87
CA LEU A 323 -6.86 21.28 -16.84
C LEU A 323 -6.23 20.26 -15.89
N GLN A 324 -6.95 19.21 -15.49
CA GLN A 324 -6.42 18.13 -14.68
C GLN A 324 -5.29 17.39 -15.41
N GLN A 325 -5.44 17.10 -16.71
CA GLN A 325 -4.36 16.53 -17.52
C GLN A 325 -3.11 17.40 -17.55
N ILE A 326 -3.27 18.71 -17.73
CA ILE A 326 -2.14 19.65 -17.69
C ILE A 326 -1.42 19.56 -16.34
N LEU A 327 -2.17 19.53 -15.23
CA LEU A 327 -1.59 19.42 -13.89
C LEU A 327 -0.88 18.09 -13.66
N ILE A 328 -1.42 16.98 -14.18
CA ILE A 328 -0.79 15.65 -14.12
C ILE A 328 0.51 15.63 -14.94
N VAL A 329 0.51 16.16 -16.17
CA VAL A 329 1.72 16.27 -16.98
C VAL A 329 2.74 17.24 -16.35
N HIS A 330 2.29 18.28 -15.66
CA HIS A 330 3.17 19.14 -14.89
C HIS A 330 3.84 18.40 -13.72
N CYS A 331 3.17 17.41 -13.13
CA CYS A 331 3.79 16.52 -12.14
C CYS A 331 4.98 15.75 -12.73
N LEU A 332 4.87 15.28 -13.99
CA LEU A 332 5.98 14.64 -14.71
C LEU A 332 7.21 15.56 -14.78
N TYR A 333 7.01 16.84 -15.09
CA TYR A 333 8.12 17.81 -15.14
C TYR A 333 8.86 17.92 -13.80
N LYS A 334 8.12 17.98 -12.69
CA LYS A 334 8.71 18.00 -11.34
C LYS A 334 9.56 16.76 -11.08
N THR A 335 9.15 15.60 -11.57
CA THR A 335 9.93 14.37 -11.38
C THR A 335 11.28 14.38 -12.10
N TYR A 336 11.43 15.10 -13.22
CA TYR A 336 12.71 15.21 -13.93
C TYR A 336 13.74 16.10 -13.22
N SER A 337 13.32 16.88 -12.23
CA SER A 337 14.24 17.65 -11.38
C SER A 337 14.93 16.77 -10.32
N PHE A 338 14.48 15.53 -10.12
CA PHE A 338 15.10 14.59 -9.19
C PHE A 338 16.28 13.84 -9.81
N PRO A 339 17.25 13.40 -8.99
CA PRO A 339 18.44 12.72 -9.46
C PRO A 339 18.12 11.49 -10.32
N LYS A 340 18.80 11.37 -11.48
CA LYS A 340 18.78 10.17 -12.33
C LYS A 340 19.95 9.25 -11.97
N PRO A 341 19.76 7.92 -11.94
CA PRO A 341 20.84 6.99 -11.66
C PRO A 341 21.87 7.05 -12.79
N PHE A 342 23.17 7.10 -12.43
CA PHE A 342 24.32 7.35 -13.31
C PHE A 342 24.47 6.44 -14.57
N LYS A 343 23.59 5.46 -14.80
CA LYS A 343 23.73 4.48 -15.90
C LYS A 343 22.88 4.71 -17.16
N HIS A 344 22.08 5.78 -17.25
CA HIS A 344 21.22 6.03 -18.44
C HIS A 344 21.39 7.41 -19.09
N LEU A 345 22.56 8.04 -18.96
CA LEU A 345 22.90 9.24 -19.73
C LEU A 345 23.31 8.88 -21.17
N LYS A 346 22.38 8.38 -21.98
CA LYS A 346 22.44 8.53 -23.44
C LYS A 346 21.03 8.74 -24.00
N SER A 347 20.87 9.95 -24.55
CA SER A 347 19.85 10.43 -25.52
C SER A 347 18.37 10.43 -25.11
N GLN A 348 17.67 11.50 -25.50
CA GLN A 348 16.22 11.76 -25.36
C GLN A 348 15.80 12.15 -23.93
N GLU A 349 15.01 13.17 -23.60
CA GLU A 349 14.20 14.12 -24.34
C GLU A 349 14.32 15.52 -23.72
N ARG A 350 14.48 16.56 -24.54
CA ARG A 350 14.11 17.94 -24.15
C ARG A 350 13.24 18.65 -25.19
N SER A 351 12.87 17.98 -26.29
CA SER A 351 12.44 18.69 -27.50
C SER A 351 11.02 18.41 -28.00
N VAL A 352 10.18 17.61 -27.33
CA VAL A 352 8.92 17.13 -27.97
C VAL A 352 7.61 17.48 -27.23
N PHE A 353 7.60 17.76 -25.93
CA PHE A 353 6.35 17.64 -25.17
C PHE A 353 5.43 18.88 -25.11
N LEU A 354 5.92 20.08 -25.44
CA LEU A 354 5.08 21.29 -25.46
C LEU A 354 4.39 21.52 -26.82
N ILE A 355 4.91 20.93 -27.90
CA ILE A 355 4.40 21.17 -29.26
C ILE A 355 3.15 20.33 -29.55
N HIS A 356 3.08 19.07 -29.09
CA HIS A 356 1.88 18.24 -29.33
C HIS A 356 0.65 18.60 -28.50
N PHE A 357 0.79 19.33 -27.40
CA PHE A 357 -0.37 19.80 -26.61
C PHE A 357 -1.12 20.94 -27.32
N ILE A 358 -0.39 21.81 -28.04
CA ILE A 358 -0.99 22.91 -28.82
C ILE A 358 -1.67 22.37 -30.09
N GLU A 359 -1.20 21.26 -30.65
CA GLU A 359 -1.81 20.63 -31.84
C GLU A 359 -3.09 19.82 -31.53
N SER A 360 -3.40 19.59 -30.25
CA SER A 360 -4.56 18.78 -29.80
C SER A 360 -5.69 19.57 -29.16
N ILE A 361 -5.56 20.90 -29.06
CA ILE A 361 -6.64 21.87 -28.77
C ILE A 361 -7.14 22.42 -30.10
#